data_AF-A0A2H1I9P8-F1
#
_entry.id   AF-A0A2H1I9P8-F1
#
_cell.length_a   1.000
_cell.length_b   1.000
_cell.length_c   1.000
_cell.angle_alpha   90.00
_cell.angle_beta   90.00
_cell.angle_gamma   90.00
#
_symmetry.space_group_name_H-M   'P 1'
#
loop_
_entity.id
_entity.type
_entity.pdbx_description
1 polymer ?
#
loop_
_entity_poly.entity_id
_entity_poly.type
_entity_poly.pdbx_seq_one_letter_code
_entity_poly.pdbx_strand_id
1 'polypeptide(L)'
;MPEDARPPQIPFTPTPRHFPGHPQPTSVPDGLRLELSRSRIVAGQEDVFDEWMTMLNDRPDELQQGLSAERQVFEATFRSVEPDGSTWIYHLSLMGEDGGGNDQRIPVDADHAAYSRQAKEPGWEELEPRFMLAPEPLLDLMKRFGKTGQASPASSEPNVP
;
A
#
# COMPACT_ATOMS: atom_id res chain seq x y z
N MET A 1 -36.62 -26.44 -9.14
CA MET A 1 -35.35 -25.73 -8.87
C MET A 1 -35.75 -24.42 -8.25
N PRO A 2 -35.41 -24.11 -6.99
CA PRO A 2 -35.79 -22.82 -6.41
C PRO A 2 -35.12 -21.68 -7.20
N GLU A 3 -35.84 -20.58 -7.32
CA GLU A 3 -35.53 -19.33 -8.04
C GLU A 3 -34.16 -18.72 -7.67
N ASP A 4 -33.39 -18.31 -8.69
CA ASP A 4 -32.84 -16.96 -8.90
C ASP A 4 -32.24 -16.16 -7.72
N ALA A 5 -31.71 -16.80 -6.69
CA ALA A 5 -30.87 -16.11 -5.72
C ALA A 5 -29.52 -15.78 -6.37
N ARG A 6 -29.41 -14.60 -7.03
CA ARG A 6 -28.10 -14.04 -7.37
C ARG A 6 -27.22 -14.09 -6.11
N PRO A 7 -25.96 -14.53 -6.19
CA PRO A 7 -25.09 -14.55 -5.03
C PRO A 7 -25.05 -13.15 -4.39
N PRO A 8 -25.05 -13.06 -3.05
CA PRO A 8 -25.03 -11.78 -2.37
C PRO A 8 -23.81 -10.98 -2.82
N GLN A 9 -24.04 -9.76 -3.29
CA GLN A 9 -22.95 -8.87 -3.70
C GLN A 9 -22.12 -8.47 -2.48
N ILE A 10 -20.80 -8.55 -2.61
CA ILE A 10 -19.90 -8.02 -1.59
C ILE A 10 -19.96 -6.50 -1.64
N PRO A 11 -20.27 -5.81 -0.53
CA PRO A 11 -20.31 -4.35 -0.52
C PRO A 11 -18.89 -3.77 -0.63
N PHE A 12 -18.79 -2.60 -1.25
CA PHE A 12 -17.59 -1.75 -1.23
C PHE A 12 -17.95 -0.42 -0.57
N THR A 13 -17.33 -0.13 0.57
CA THR A 13 -17.60 1.09 1.34
C THR A 13 -16.29 1.86 1.56
N PRO A 14 -15.83 2.63 0.55
CA PRO A 14 -14.58 3.37 0.68
C PRO A 14 -14.67 4.37 1.82
N THR A 15 -13.57 4.51 2.55
CA THR A 15 -13.44 5.51 3.60
C THR A 15 -13.39 6.93 3.00
N PRO A 16 -13.79 7.96 3.75
CA PRO A 16 -13.70 9.35 3.29
C PRO A 16 -12.25 9.76 2.96
N ARG A 17 -12.07 10.68 2.01
CA ARG A 17 -10.72 11.17 1.61
C ARG A 17 -9.88 11.74 2.75
N HIS A 18 -10.51 12.18 3.84
CA HIS A 18 -9.86 12.75 5.02
C HIS A 18 -9.89 11.76 6.20
N PHE A 19 -10.03 10.45 5.92
CA PHE A 19 -9.94 9.41 6.93
C PHE A 19 -8.53 9.45 7.56
N PRO A 20 -8.42 9.62 8.89
CA PRO A 20 -7.13 9.78 9.56
C PRO A 20 -6.34 8.46 9.69
N GLY A 21 -6.88 7.35 9.19
CA GLY A 21 -6.35 6.01 9.45
C GLY A 21 -6.99 5.39 10.70
N HIS A 22 -6.84 4.06 10.82
CA HIS A 22 -7.25 3.33 12.02
C HIS A 22 -6.21 3.48 13.15
N PRO A 23 -6.64 3.43 14.43
CA PRO A 23 -5.70 3.32 15.54
C PRO A 23 -4.79 2.10 15.39
N GLN A 24 -3.49 2.28 15.64
CA GLN A 24 -2.51 1.20 15.53
C GLN A 24 -2.54 0.31 16.80
N PRO A 25 -2.44 -1.02 16.66
CA PRO A 25 -2.31 -1.91 17.81
C PRO A 25 -0.93 -1.74 18.44
N THR A 26 -0.79 -2.03 19.73
CA THR A 26 0.48 -1.88 20.49
C THR A 26 1.65 -2.69 19.95
N SER A 27 1.38 -3.66 19.07
CA SER A 27 2.40 -4.46 18.39
C SER A 27 3.05 -3.74 17.21
N VAL A 28 2.41 -2.69 16.67
CA VAL A 28 3.02 -1.80 15.65
C VAL A 28 3.88 -0.78 16.40
N PRO A 29 5.18 -0.64 16.08
CA PRO A 29 6.05 0.32 16.73
C PRO A 29 5.60 1.78 16.55
N ASP A 30 5.82 2.61 17.58
CA ASP A 30 5.59 4.06 17.51
C ASP A 30 6.30 4.68 16.30
N GLY A 31 5.60 5.60 15.61
CA GLY A 31 6.10 6.24 14.40
C GLY A 31 5.94 5.41 13.12
N LEU A 32 5.39 4.20 13.21
CA LEU A 32 5.00 3.38 12.05
C LEU A 32 3.48 3.24 11.97
N ARG A 33 3.00 3.07 10.74
CA ARG A 33 1.59 2.83 10.43
C ARG A 33 1.46 1.61 9.56
N LEU A 34 0.66 0.65 10.02
CA LEU A 34 0.26 -0.54 9.27
C LEU A 34 -1.12 -0.31 8.66
N GLU A 35 -1.23 -0.44 7.35
CA GLU A 35 -2.46 -0.25 6.60
C GLU A 35 -2.73 -1.44 5.69
N LEU A 36 -3.99 -1.85 5.64
CA LEU A 36 -4.48 -2.81 4.66
C LEU A 36 -5.71 -2.20 3.99
N SER A 37 -5.51 -1.76 2.77
CA SER A 37 -6.53 -1.11 1.96
C SER A 37 -7.07 -2.10 0.95
N ARG A 38 -8.37 -2.09 0.69
CA ARG A 38 -8.96 -2.87 -0.41
C ARG A 38 -9.85 -2.02 -1.31
N SER A 39 -9.92 -2.42 -2.57
CA SER A 39 -10.80 -1.80 -3.55
C SER A 39 -11.25 -2.85 -4.54
N ARG A 40 -12.48 -2.72 -5.03
CA ARG A 40 -12.96 -3.55 -6.14
C ARG A 40 -12.26 -3.10 -7.43
N ILE A 41 -11.83 -4.06 -8.25
CA ILE A 41 -11.43 -3.84 -9.64
C ILE A 41 -12.72 -3.60 -10.44
N VAL A 42 -12.73 -2.58 -11.29
CA VAL A 42 -13.88 -2.26 -12.14
C VAL A 42 -14.14 -3.45 -13.07
N ALA A 43 -15.39 -3.87 -13.20
CA ALA A 43 -15.73 -5.05 -14.00
C ALA A 43 -15.24 -4.90 -15.45
N GLY A 44 -14.45 -5.87 -15.93
CA GLY A 44 -13.85 -5.85 -17.27
C GLY A 44 -12.49 -5.15 -17.34
N GLN A 45 -11.98 -4.62 -16.23
CA GLN A 45 -10.68 -3.95 -16.15
C GLN A 45 -9.58 -4.84 -15.54
N GLU A 46 -9.81 -6.15 -15.45
CA GLU A 46 -8.84 -7.13 -14.96
C GLU A 46 -7.54 -7.09 -15.77
N ASP A 47 -7.62 -7.00 -17.09
CA ASP A 47 -6.43 -6.91 -17.96
C ASP A 47 -5.63 -5.62 -17.68
N VAL A 48 -6.30 -4.50 -17.39
CA VAL A 48 -5.65 -3.25 -17.02
C VAL A 48 -4.97 -3.37 -15.65
N PHE A 49 -5.57 -4.09 -14.71
CA PHE A 49 -4.93 -4.41 -13.43
C PHE A 49 -3.68 -5.28 -13.65
N ASP A 50 -3.74 -6.28 -14.53
CA ASP A 50 -2.59 -7.16 -14.81
C ASP A 50 -1.46 -6.39 -15.54
N GLU A 51 -1.79 -5.47 -16.46
CA GLU A 51 -0.84 -4.53 -17.06
C GLU A 51 -0.20 -3.60 -16.03
N TRP A 52 -0.99 -3.08 -15.09
CA TRP A 52 -0.49 -2.26 -13.99
C TRP A 52 0.52 -3.01 -13.14
N MET A 53 0.20 -4.24 -12.71
CA MET A 53 1.13 -5.06 -11.93
C MET A 53 2.40 -5.38 -12.74
N THR A 54 2.28 -5.63 -14.05
CA THR A 54 3.43 -5.83 -14.94
C THR A 54 4.32 -4.59 -14.96
N MET A 55 3.76 -3.39 -15.12
CA MET A 55 4.49 -2.12 -15.12
C MET A 55 5.29 -1.92 -13.82
N LEU A 56 4.71 -2.23 -12.65
CA LEU A 56 5.42 -2.13 -11.38
C LEU A 56 6.58 -3.14 -11.29
N ASN A 57 6.36 -4.38 -11.72
CA ASN A 57 7.40 -5.42 -11.70
C ASN A 57 8.55 -5.14 -12.69
N ASP A 58 8.29 -4.41 -13.76
CA ASP A 58 9.30 -4.05 -14.78
C ASP A 58 10.14 -2.83 -14.38
N ARG A 59 9.77 -2.09 -13.32
CA ARG A 59 10.42 -0.83 -12.91
C ARG A 59 10.87 -0.80 -11.44
N PRO A 60 11.49 -1.86 -10.90
CA PRO A 60 11.84 -1.93 -9.48
C PRO A 60 12.84 -0.86 -9.05
N ASP A 61 13.79 -0.49 -9.91
CA ASP A 61 14.82 0.50 -9.58
C ASP A 61 14.25 1.92 -9.42
N GLU A 62 13.19 2.27 -10.17
CA GLU A 62 12.51 3.56 -10.03
C GLU A 62 11.68 3.59 -8.74
N LEU A 63 10.95 2.51 -8.44
CA LEU A 63 10.17 2.38 -7.20
C LEU A 63 11.07 2.43 -5.96
N GLN A 64 12.22 1.78 -6.01
CA GLN A 64 13.18 1.78 -4.90
C GLN A 64 13.73 3.17 -4.56
N GLN A 65 13.80 4.08 -5.54
CA GLN A 65 14.25 5.45 -5.30
C GLN A 65 13.23 6.28 -4.49
N GLY A 66 11.94 5.95 -4.59
CA GLY A 66 10.86 6.63 -3.88
C GLY A 66 10.79 6.30 -2.38
N LEU A 67 11.11 5.05 -2.00
CA LEU A 67 10.85 4.53 -0.65
C LEU A 67 11.41 5.40 0.48
N SER A 68 12.58 6.00 0.27
CA SER A 68 13.21 6.86 1.29
C SER A 68 12.39 8.12 1.57
N ALA A 69 11.92 8.80 0.52
CA ALA A 69 11.09 10.00 0.64
C ALA A 69 9.69 9.68 1.17
N GLU A 70 9.14 8.54 0.75
CA GLU A 70 7.82 8.07 1.16
C GLU A 70 7.80 7.50 2.58
N ARG A 71 8.96 7.23 3.18
CA ARG A 71 9.09 6.45 4.42
C ARG A 71 8.45 5.07 4.29
N GLN A 72 8.39 4.54 3.08
CA GLN A 72 7.73 3.29 2.74
C GLN A 72 8.64 2.13 3.12
N VAL A 73 8.32 1.46 4.23
CA VAL A 73 9.15 0.39 4.80
C VAL A 73 8.92 -0.93 4.08
N PHE A 74 7.66 -1.21 3.75
CA PHE A 74 7.26 -2.43 3.07
C PHE A 74 5.89 -2.22 2.44
N GLU A 75 5.73 -2.57 1.18
CA GLU A 75 4.42 -2.69 0.53
C GLU A 75 4.27 -4.03 -0.18
N ALA A 76 3.03 -4.50 -0.26
CA ALA A 76 2.65 -5.66 -1.04
C ALA A 76 1.22 -5.51 -1.56
N THR A 77 1.01 -5.94 -2.80
CA THR A 77 -0.29 -5.91 -3.45
C THR A 77 -0.76 -7.33 -3.75
N PHE A 78 -2.01 -7.63 -3.39
CA PHE A 78 -2.64 -8.93 -3.59
C PHE A 78 -3.93 -8.76 -4.40
N ARG A 79 -4.29 -9.82 -5.12
CA ARG A 79 -5.57 -9.94 -5.83
C ARG A 79 -6.40 -11.04 -5.18
N SER A 80 -7.70 -10.81 -5.02
CA SER A 80 -8.69 -11.86 -4.71
C SER A 80 -9.83 -11.86 -5.73
N VAL A 81 -10.51 -12.99 -5.84
CA VAL A 81 -11.83 -13.10 -6.47
C VAL A 81 -12.81 -13.55 -5.39
N GLU A 82 -13.81 -12.73 -5.13
CA GLU A 82 -14.79 -12.98 -4.07
C GLU A 82 -15.89 -13.97 -4.53
N PRO A 83 -16.68 -14.53 -3.60
CA PRO A 83 -17.73 -15.50 -3.94
C PRO A 83 -18.82 -14.98 -4.91
N ASP A 84 -18.99 -13.66 -5.01
CA ASP A 84 -19.89 -13.01 -5.98
C ASP A 84 -19.27 -12.83 -7.38
N GLY A 85 -18.03 -13.30 -7.57
CA GLY A 85 -17.27 -13.20 -8.81
C GLY A 85 -16.54 -11.86 -9.01
N SER A 86 -16.67 -10.90 -8.09
CA SER A 86 -15.95 -9.62 -8.21
C SER A 86 -14.47 -9.78 -7.89
N THR A 87 -13.62 -9.13 -8.69
CA THR A 87 -12.17 -9.07 -8.47
C THR A 87 -11.82 -7.90 -7.56
N TRP A 88 -10.90 -8.11 -6.62
CA TRP A 88 -10.46 -7.10 -5.66
C TRP A 88 -8.95 -7.01 -5.59
N ILE A 89 -8.47 -5.79 -5.37
CA ILE A 89 -7.08 -5.48 -5.00
C ILE A 89 -7.02 -5.22 -3.50
N TYR A 90 -6.00 -5.77 -2.87
CA TYR A 90 -5.62 -5.51 -1.49
C TYR A 90 -4.19 -4.95 -1.50
N HIS A 91 -3.97 -3.83 -0.84
CA HIS A 91 -2.67 -3.20 -0.71
C HIS A 91 -2.30 -3.13 0.76
N LEU A 92 -1.27 -3.88 1.14
CA LEU A 92 -0.69 -3.92 2.47
C LEU A 92 0.51 -2.99 2.49
N SER A 93 0.53 -2.04 3.40
CA SER A 93 1.63 -1.08 3.53
C SER A 93 2.04 -0.91 4.99
N LEU A 94 3.36 -0.85 5.20
CA LEU A 94 4.00 -0.40 6.43
C LEU A 94 4.85 0.82 6.06
N MET A 95 4.56 1.95 6.69
CA MET A 95 5.24 3.21 6.41
C MET A 95 5.48 4.01 7.69
N GLY A 96 6.39 4.98 7.63
CA GLY A 96 6.50 6.00 8.68
C GLY A 96 5.31 6.95 8.70
N GLU A 97 4.94 7.46 9.87
CA GLU A 97 3.83 8.43 10.01
C GLU A 97 4.07 9.75 9.25
N ASP A 98 5.34 10.12 9.06
CA ASP A 98 5.77 11.35 8.36
C ASP A 98 6.05 11.12 6.85
N GLY A 99 5.52 10.04 6.27
CA GLY A 99 5.71 9.66 4.87
C GLY A 99 5.01 10.57 3.86
N GLY A 100 5.69 10.88 2.74
CA GLY A 100 5.15 11.76 1.69
C GLY A 100 4.13 11.12 0.73
N GLY A 101 4.03 9.79 0.71
CA GLY A 101 3.28 9.03 -0.31
C GLY A 101 3.78 9.28 -1.73
N ASN A 102 3.10 8.69 -2.73
CA ASN A 102 3.50 8.76 -4.14
C ASN A 102 3.69 10.21 -4.62
N ASP A 103 4.82 10.48 -5.29
CA ASP A 103 5.12 11.76 -5.90
C ASP A 103 4.93 11.67 -7.41
N GLN A 104 3.77 12.10 -7.92
CA GLN A 104 3.47 12.07 -9.36
C GLN A 104 4.38 12.96 -10.24
N ARG A 105 5.38 13.65 -9.69
CA ARG A 105 6.49 14.23 -10.47
C ARG A 105 7.50 13.18 -10.91
N ILE A 106 7.54 12.03 -10.22
CA ILE A 106 8.28 10.82 -10.57
C ILE A 106 7.44 10.04 -11.61
N PRO A 107 8.01 9.65 -12.76
CA PRO A 107 7.24 8.99 -13.82
C PRO A 107 6.53 7.71 -13.38
N VAL A 108 7.21 6.84 -12.62
CA VAL A 108 6.59 5.57 -12.16
C VAL A 108 5.39 5.81 -11.26
N ASP A 109 5.43 6.84 -10.42
CA ASP A 109 4.33 7.21 -9.52
C ASP A 109 3.15 7.82 -10.27
N ALA A 110 3.42 8.60 -11.32
CA ALA A 110 2.40 9.14 -12.21
C ALA A 110 1.64 8.01 -12.93
N ASP A 111 2.39 7.04 -13.47
CA ASP A 111 1.83 5.87 -14.15
C ASP A 111 1.07 4.98 -13.16
N HIS A 112 1.64 4.72 -11.97
CA HIS A 112 0.99 3.98 -10.89
C HIS A 112 -0.36 4.61 -10.53
N ALA A 113 -0.41 5.93 -10.34
CA ALA A 113 -1.65 6.63 -10.04
C ALA A 113 -2.64 6.61 -11.21
N ALA A 114 -2.18 6.65 -12.45
CA ALA A 114 -3.02 6.56 -13.65
C ALA A 114 -3.68 5.18 -13.78
N TYR A 115 -2.90 4.11 -13.67
CA TYR A 115 -3.41 2.74 -13.68
C TYR A 115 -4.41 2.51 -12.54
N SER A 116 -4.10 2.97 -11.32
CA SER A 116 -5.02 2.84 -10.18
C SER A 116 -6.38 3.50 -10.46
N ARG A 117 -6.40 4.71 -11.05
CA ARG A 117 -7.66 5.39 -11.41
C ARG A 117 -8.46 4.66 -12.48
N GLN A 118 -7.81 3.88 -13.34
CA GLN A 118 -8.45 3.18 -14.45
C GLN A 118 -8.90 1.76 -14.08
N ALA A 119 -8.12 1.05 -13.25
CA ALA A 119 -8.33 -0.36 -12.95
C ALA A 119 -9.35 -0.60 -11.84
N LYS A 120 -9.43 0.27 -10.84
CA LYS A 120 -10.23 0.04 -9.63
C LYS A 120 -11.25 1.14 -9.37
N GLU A 121 -12.28 0.79 -8.60
CA GLU A 121 -13.28 1.74 -8.12
C GLU A 121 -12.61 2.89 -7.34
N PRO A 122 -13.16 4.11 -7.37
CA PRO A 122 -12.58 5.25 -6.65
C PRO A 122 -12.57 5.05 -5.13
N GLY A 123 -11.45 5.41 -4.49
CA GLY A 123 -11.29 5.31 -3.03
C GLY A 123 -10.77 3.96 -2.55
N TRP A 124 -10.64 3.82 -1.25
CA TRP A 124 -10.16 2.62 -0.58
C TRP A 124 -11.00 2.33 0.65
N GLU A 125 -11.36 1.06 0.84
CA GLU A 125 -11.90 0.59 2.10
C GLU A 125 -10.73 0.15 2.98
N GLU A 126 -10.54 0.82 4.12
CA GLU A 126 -9.43 0.57 5.04
C GLU A 126 -9.83 -0.44 6.11
N LEU A 127 -9.03 -1.51 6.25
CA LEU A 127 -9.24 -2.54 7.26
C LEU A 127 -8.51 -2.18 8.56
N GLU A 128 -9.09 -2.58 9.69
CA GLU A 128 -8.47 -2.35 11.00
C GLU A 128 -7.21 -3.20 11.18
N PRO A 129 -6.03 -2.60 11.42
CA PRO A 129 -4.84 -3.34 11.79
C PRO A 129 -5.01 -3.90 13.20
N ARG A 130 -4.79 -5.21 13.35
CA ARG A 130 -5.00 -5.90 14.66
C ARG A 130 -3.71 -6.41 15.29
N PHE A 131 -2.69 -6.70 14.48
CA PHE A 131 -1.45 -7.30 14.96
C PHE A 131 -0.31 -7.14 13.93
N MET A 132 0.92 -6.97 14.42
CA MET A 132 2.15 -7.01 13.64
C MET A 132 3.20 -7.79 14.42
N LEU A 133 4.02 -8.58 13.73
CA LEU A 133 5.18 -9.22 14.32
C LEU A 133 6.31 -9.27 13.30
N ALA A 134 7.52 -8.91 13.72
CA ALA A 134 8.73 -9.15 12.98
C ALA A 134 9.86 -9.51 13.95
N PRO A 135 10.90 -10.24 13.50
CA PRO A 135 12.12 -10.45 14.27
C PRO A 135 12.74 -9.12 14.71
N GLU A 136 13.30 -9.08 15.93
CA GLU A 136 13.87 -7.85 16.52
C GLU A 136 14.85 -7.10 15.59
N PRO A 137 15.80 -7.78 14.89
CA PRO A 137 16.71 -7.08 13.99
C PRO A 137 15.99 -6.34 12.85
N LEU A 138 14.87 -6.89 12.38
CA LEU A 138 14.06 -6.25 11.34
C LEU A 138 13.22 -5.11 11.93
N LEU A 139 12.63 -5.29 13.12
CA LEU A 139 11.87 -4.22 13.78
C LEU A 139 12.72 -2.95 13.97
N ASP A 140 13.96 -3.11 14.42
CA ASP A 140 14.86 -1.96 14.60
C ASP A 140 15.19 -1.25 13.29
N LEU A 141 15.37 -2.02 12.21
CA LEU A 141 15.58 -1.46 10.88
C LEU A 141 14.33 -0.74 10.37
N MET A 142 13.15 -1.35 10.51
CA MET A 142 11.86 -0.79 10.11
C MET A 142 11.58 0.53 10.84
N LYS A 143 11.77 0.57 12.18
CA LYS A 143 11.60 1.79 12.99
C LYS A 143 12.53 2.91 12.52
N ARG A 144 13.81 2.59 12.25
CA ARG A 144 14.77 3.59 11.74
C ARG A 144 14.36 4.09 10.36
N PHE A 145 14.07 3.19 9.43
CA PHE A 145 13.72 3.55 8.07
C PHE A 145 12.41 4.36 8.02
N GLY A 146 11.36 3.96 8.74
CA GLY A 146 10.11 4.73 8.80
C GLY A 146 10.32 6.15 9.35
N LYS A 147 11.25 6.32 10.30
CA LYS A 147 11.59 7.64 10.85
C LYS A 147 12.43 8.51 9.90
N THR A 148 13.42 7.93 9.23
CA THR A 148 14.48 8.71 8.55
C THR A 148 14.56 8.49 7.05
N GLY A 149 13.90 7.47 6.52
CA GLY A 149 14.05 6.97 5.15
C GLY A 149 15.40 6.32 4.88
N GLN A 150 16.20 6.04 5.92
CA GLN A 150 17.56 5.52 5.79
C GLN A 150 17.71 4.22 6.57
N ALA A 151 18.29 3.21 5.93
CA ALA A 151 18.55 1.90 6.53
C ALA A 151 19.73 1.94 7.52
N SER A 152 20.72 2.79 7.24
CA SER A 152 21.91 3.00 8.06
C SER A 152 21.88 4.39 8.70
N PRO A 153 22.48 4.57 9.89
CA PRO A 153 22.73 5.91 10.41
C PRO A 153 23.60 6.69 9.42
N ALA A 154 23.29 7.96 9.20
CA ALA A 154 24.12 8.84 8.37
C ALA A 154 25.57 8.75 8.87
N SER A 155 26.50 8.45 7.96
CA SER A 155 27.92 8.47 8.27
C SER A 155 28.27 9.85 8.81
N SER A 156 28.54 9.95 10.10
CA SER A 156 29.16 11.12 10.69
C SER A 156 30.63 11.13 10.30
N GLU A 157 30.92 11.36 9.02
CA GLU A 157 32.27 11.76 8.63
C GLU A 157 32.39 13.27 8.88
N PRO A 158 33.27 13.71 9.81
CA PRO A 158 33.59 15.12 9.91
C PRO A 158 34.27 15.54 8.61
N ASN A 159 33.66 16.49 7.90
CA ASN A 159 34.30 17.20 6.80
C ASN A 159 35.49 17.97 7.39
N VAL A 160 36.69 17.38 7.32
CA VAL A 160 37.93 18.07 7.66
C VAL A 160 38.42 18.76 6.38
N PRO A 161 38.62 20.09 6.40
CA PRO A 161 39.03 20.87 5.24
C PRO A 161 40.44 20.54 4.74
#